data_AF-Q1KY20-F1
#
_entry.id   AF-Q1KY20-F1
#
_cell.length_a   1.000
_cell.length_b   1.000
_cell.length_c   1.000
_cell.angle_alpha   90.00
_cell.angle_beta   90.00
_cell.angle_gamma   90.00
#
_symmetry.space_group_name_H-M   'P 1'
#
loop_
_entity.id
_entity.type
_entity.pdbx_description
1 polymer ?
#
loop_
_entity_poly.entity_id
_entity_poly.type
_entity_poly.pdbx_seq_one_letter_code
_entity_poly.pdbx_strand_id
1 'polypeptide(L)'
;FMKEPTLSIICSIKEPRTGEWYSRCPRVIAQKAVDYLVSSGVGDTAFFGPEAEFFIFDDVRFDQNSHEGYYHVDSIEGRWNSGKSEGPNLGYKPRYKEGYFPVPPTDTFQDIRTEMLLTMAKCGVPIEKQHHEVATGGQCELGFRFGKLIEAADWLMTYKYVIKNVARKYGKTVTFMPKPVFQDNGSGMHTHQSIWKDGQPLFAGDKYAGLSETALHYIGGILKHAPALLAITNPTTNSYKRLVPGYEAPVNLAYSQGNRSASIRIPLSGTNPKAKRLEFRCPDATSNPYLAFAAMLCAGLDGIKNKIDPGEPLDKNIYELSPEELAKVPSTPGSLELALEALEKDHAFLTEPG
;
A
#
# COMPACT_ATOMS: atom_id res chain seq x y z
N PHE A 1 -22.55 -8.11 -9.99
CA PHE A 1 -22.90 -8.40 -8.57
C PHE A 1 -24.38 -8.15 -8.32
N MET A 2 -24.92 -7.07 -8.85
CA MET A 2 -26.36 -6.79 -8.88
C MET A 2 -27.07 -7.76 -9.83
N LYS A 3 -28.32 -8.12 -9.48
CA LYS A 3 -29.21 -8.90 -10.35
C LYS A 3 -29.54 -8.12 -11.64
N GLU A 4 -29.83 -6.84 -11.49
CA GLU A 4 -30.16 -5.96 -12.60
C GLU A 4 -28.90 -5.32 -13.21
N PRO A 5 -28.80 -5.19 -14.55
CA PRO A 5 -27.71 -4.46 -15.20
C PRO A 5 -27.56 -3.06 -14.63
N THR A 6 -26.36 -2.73 -14.14
CA THR A 6 -26.07 -1.48 -13.45
C THR A 6 -24.74 -0.93 -13.94
N LEU A 7 -24.71 0.36 -14.31
CA LEU A 7 -23.48 1.07 -14.68
C LEU A 7 -22.97 1.87 -13.48
N SER A 8 -21.71 1.65 -13.10
CA SER A 8 -21.02 2.45 -12.10
C SER A 8 -20.19 3.54 -12.77
N ILE A 9 -20.32 4.79 -12.30
CA ILE A 9 -19.59 5.95 -12.84
C ILE A 9 -18.82 6.61 -11.70
N ILE A 10 -17.53 6.89 -11.92
CA ILE A 10 -16.68 7.62 -10.97
C ILE A 10 -16.86 9.12 -11.23
N CYS A 11 -17.15 9.88 -10.17
CA CYS A 11 -17.42 11.31 -10.26
C CYS A 11 -16.51 12.12 -9.33
N SER A 12 -16.24 13.36 -9.72
CA SER A 12 -15.68 14.41 -8.86
C SER A 12 -16.80 15.33 -8.37
N ILE A 13 -16.60 16.01 -7.24
CA ILE A 13 -17.62 16.85 -6.61
C ILE A 13 -17.38 18.32 -6.96
N LYS A 14 -18.44 19.05 -7.32
CA LYS A 14 -18.48 20.51 -7.45
C LYS A 14 -19.39 21.12 -6.40
N GLU A 15 -19.05 22.31 -5.92
CA GLU A 15 -19.90 23.10 -5.04
C GLU A 15 -21.10 23.64 -5.85
N PRO A 16 -22.35 23.32 -5.49
CA PRO A 16 -23.52 23.65 -6.31
C PRO A 16 -23.78 25.16 -6.44
N ARG A 17 -23.30 25.98 -5.51
CA ARG A 17 -23.53 27.43 -5.52
C ARG A 17 -22.58 28.19 -6.43
N THR A 18 -21.34 27.73 -6.52
CA THR A 18 -20.27 28.43 -7.27
C THR A 18 -19.91 27.72 -8.57
N GLY A 19 -20.19 26.41 -8.69
CA GLY A 19 -19.75 25.58 -9.81
C GLY A 19 -18.26 25.19 -9.73
N GLU A 20 -17.57 25.63 -8.68
CA GLU A 20 -16.15 25.34 -8.44
C GLU A 20 -15.92 23.91 -7.97
N TRP A 21 -14.74 23.38 -8.24
CA TRP A 21 -14.35 22.06 -7.74
C TRP A 21 -14.27 22.07 -6.20
N TYR A 22 -14.86 21.05 -5.57
CA TYR A 22 -14.91 20.96 -4.12
C TYR A 22 -13.53 20.62 -3.54
N SER A 23 -12.99 21.50 -2.70
CA SER A 23 -11.63 21.39 -2.16
C SER A 23 -11.37 20.16 -1.29
N ARG A 24 -12.43 19.52 -0.77
CA ARG A 24 -12.35 18.30 0.04
C ARG A 24 -12.67 17.03 -0.74
N CYS A 25 -12.87 17.12 -2.06
CA CYS A 25 -13.05 15.94 -2.90
C CYS A 25 -11.70 15.24 -3.13
N PRO A 26 -11.49 13.99 -2.68
CA PRO A 26 -10.20 13.32 -2.81
C PRO A 26 -9.68 13.23 -4.24
N ARG A 27 -10.58 12.96 -5.20
CA ARG A 27 -10.22 12.86 -6.61
C ARG A 27 -9.82 14.21 -7.22
N VAL A 28 -10.41 15.31 -6.74
CA VAL A 28 -9.99 16.68 -7.12
C VAL A 28 -8.63 17.00 -6.52
N ILE A 29 -8.37 16.65 -5.25
CA ILE A 29 -7.05 16.83 -4.61
C ILE A 29 -5.97 16.06 -5.39
N ALA A 30 -6.24 14.82 -5.80
CA ALA A 30 -5.35 14.04 -6.64
C ALA A 30 -5.07 14.72 -8.00
N GLN A 31 -6.09 15.32 -8.62
CA GLN A 31 -5.90 16.10 -9.85
C GLN A 31 -5.00 17.32 -9.62
N LYS A 32 -5.22 18.07 -8.54
CA LYS A 32 -4.37 19.22 -8.19
C LYS A 32 -2.90 18.82 -8.01
N ALA A 33 -2.62 17.68 -7.40
CA ALA A 33 -1.25 17.18 -7.26
C ALA A 33 -0.59 16.85 -8.62
N VAL A 34 -1.36 16.30 -9.57
CA VAL A 34 -0.89 16.08 -10.95
C VAL A 34 -0.66 17.41 -11.67
N ASP A 35 -1.57 18.38 -11.51
CA ASP A 35 -1.42 19.71 -12.10
C ASP A 35 -0.20 20.45 -11.54
N TYR A 36 0.10 20.26 -10.25
CA TYR A 36 1.30 20.78 -9.60
C TYR A 36 2.59 20.14 -10.13
N LEU A 37 2.61 18.83 -10.38
CA LEU A 37 3.74 18.18 -11.05
C LEU A 37 4.04 18.87 -12.40
N VAL A 38 3.00 19.09 -13.21
CA VAL A 38 3.14 19.75 -14.52
C VAL A 38 3.63 21.19 -14.37
N SER A 39 3.02 21.98 -13.49
CA SER A 39 3.36 23.39 -13.31
C SER A 39 4.73 23.61 -12.66
N SER A 40 5.23 22.66 -11.87
CA SER A 40 6.59 22.67 -11.32
C SER A 40 7.68 22.47 -12.39
N GLY A 41 7.33 21.96 -13.57
CA GLY A 41 8.26 21.67 -14.66
C GLY A 41 9.13 20.42 -14.45
N VAL A 42 8.99 19.72 -13.31
CA VAL A 42 9.74 18.49 -13.00
C VAL A 42 9.42 17.36 -13.97
N GLY A 43 8.13 17.14 -14.25
CA GLY A 43 7.65 16.12 -15.19
C GLY A 43 6.21 16.40 -15.60
N ASP A 44 5.65 15.53 -16.43
CA ASP A 44 4.25 15.64 -16.90
C ASP A 44 3.37 14.46 -16.45
N THR A 45 3.98 13.38 -15.98
CA THR A 45 3.28 12.14 -15.65
C THR A 45 3.91 11.49 -14.41
N ALA A 46 3.10 11.22 -13.39
CA ALA A 46 3.46 10.35 -12.29
C ALA A 46 2.73 9.02 -12.39
N PHE A 47 3.50 7.93 -12.43
CA PHE A 47 2.97 6.57 -12.42
C PHE A 47 2.98 5.99 -11.01
N PHE A 48 1.87 5.34 -10.66
CA PHE A 48 1.66 4.66 -9.38
C PHE A 48 1.23 3.21 -9.62
N GLY A 49 1.88 2.27 -8.93
CA GLY A 49 1.53 0.85 -8.92
C GLY A 49 1.37 0.35 -7.49
N PRO A 50 0.15 0.34 -6.93
CA PRO A 50 -0.08 -0.14 -5.57
C PRO A 50 -0.29 -1.68 -5.53
N GLU A 51 0.38 -2.35 -4.60
CA GLU A 51 0.18 -3.77 -4.28
C GLU A 51 -0.58 -3.86 -2.94
N ALA A 52 -1.92 -3.89 -3.02
CA ALA A 52 -2.78 -3.90 -1.83
C ALA A 52 -3.12 -5.34 -1.42
N GLU A 53 -2.44 -5.81 -0.37
CA GLU A 53 -2.66 -7.11 0.25
C GLU A 53 -4.00 -7.14 1.01
N PHE A 54 -4.55 -8.34 1.21
CA PHE A 54 -5.80 -8.53 1.94
C PHE A 54 -5.91 -9.92 2.56
N PHE A 55 -6.89 -10.13 3.44
CA PHE A 55 -7.24 -11.44 3.99
C PHE A 55 -8.61 -11.88 3.52
N ILE A 56 -8.75 -13.18 3.24
CA ILE A 56 -10.03 -13.86 3.02
C ILE A 56 -10.35 -14.71 4.26
N PHE A 57 -11.37 -14.31 5.01
CA PHE A 57 -11.87 -15.02 6.18
C PHE A 57 -13.21 -15.71 5.90
N ASP A 58 -13.50 -16.75 6.68
CA ASP A 58 -14.80 -17.42 6.71
C ASP A 58 -15.78 -16.72 7.65
N ASP A 59 -15.29 -16.28 8.80
CA ASP A 59 -16.09 -15.67 9.86
C ASP A 59 -15.34 -14.50 10.50
N VAL A 60 -16.09 -13.45 10.86
CA VAL A 60 -15.58 -12.32 11.63
C VAL A 60 -16.68 -11.88 12.59
N ARG A 61 -16.38 -11.87 13.89
CA ARG A 61 -17.30 -11.45 14.96
C ARG A 61 -16.58 -10.49 15.90
N PHE A 62 -17.24 -9.41 16.29
CA PHE A 62 -16.69 -8.43 17.24
C PHE A 62 -17.83 -7.68 17.92
N ASP A 63 -17.59 -7.24 19.16
CA ASP A 63 -18.47 -6.34 19.89
C ASP A 63 -17.66 -5.57 20.95
N GLN A 64 -18.19 -4.43 21.40
CA GLN A 64 -17.70 -3.67 22.54
C GLN A 64 -18.90 -3.13 23.29
N ASN A 65 -19.15 -3.66 24.48
CA ASN A 65 -20.23 -3.24 25.35
C ASN A 65 -19.67 -2.86 26.74
N SER A 66 -20.54 -2.62 27.71
CA SER A 66 -20.15 -2.12 29.04
C SER A 66 -19.33 -3.09 29.88
N HIS A 67 -19.31 -4.39 29.57
CA HIS A 67 -18.66 -5.41 30.39
C HIS A 67 -17.65 -6.29 29.63
N GLU A 68 -17.64 -6.24 28.29
CA GLU A 68 -16.66 -6.95 27.47
C GLU A 68 -16.35 -6.21 26.16
N GLY A 69 -15.19 -6.55 25.59
CA GLY A 69 -14.81 -6.22 24.22
C GLY A 69 -14.10 -7.42 23.61
N TYR A 70 -14.49 -7.81 22.40
CA TYR A 70 -13.89 -8.95 21.72
C TYR A 70 -13.83 -8.75 20.21
N TYR A 71 -12.92 -9.50 19.58
CA TYR A 71 -12.97 -9.78 18.16
C TYR A 71 -12.46 -11.20 17.92
N HIS A 72 -13.00 -11.87 16.91
CA HIS A 72 -12.48 -13.11 16.38
C HIS A 72 -12.57 -13.07 14.86
N VAL A 73 -11.53 -13.59 14.23
CA VAL A 73 -11.51 -13.92 12.81
C VAL A 73 -11.30 -15.42 12.70
N ASP A 74 -11.93 -16.06 11.72
CA ASP A 74 -11.73 -17.48 11.44
C ASP A 74 -11.51 -17.74 9.95
N SER A 75 -10.70 -18.74 9.65
CA SER A 75 -10.41 -19.19 8.29
C SER A 75 -10.10 -20.69 8.29
N ILE A 76 -10.51 -21.38 7.23
CA ILE A 76 -10.26 -22.80 6.99
C ILE A 76 -8.75 -23.07 6.89
N GLU A 77 -7.97 -22.09 6.44
CA GLU A 77 -6.50 -22.14 6.41
C GLU A 77 -5.85 -21.71 7.72
N GLY A 78 -6.60 -21.16 8.66
CA GLY A 78 -6.08 -20.63 9.91
C GLY A 78 -5.35 -21.72 10.70
N ARG A 79 -4.06 -21.50 10.99
CA ARG A 79 -3.23 -22.47 11.72
C ARG A 79 -3.83 -22.87 13.07
N TRP A 80 -4.56 -21.95 13.70
CA TRP A 80 -5.29 -22.18 14.96
C TRP A 80 -6.37 -23.27 14.87
N ASN A 81 -6.80 -23.66 13.67
CA ASN A 81 -7.78 -24.74 13.46
C ASN A 81 -7.15 -26.12 13.20
N SER A 82 -5.83 -26.29 13.31
CA SER A 82 -5.19 -27.58 13.00
C SER A 82 -5.64 -28.74 13.91
N GLY A 83 -6.11 -28.44 15.13
CA GLY A 83 -6.68 -29.41 16.06
C GLY A 83 -8.21 -29.41 16.13
N LYS A 84 -8.89 -28.59 15.32
CA LYS A 84 -10.35 -28.47 15.33
C LYS A 84 -11.00 -29.73 14.75
N SER A 85 -12.04 -30.24 15.40
CA SER A 85 -12.83 -31.35 14.87
C SER A 85 -13.79 -30.82 13.80
N GLU A 86 -13.39 -30.94 12.52
CA GLU A 86 -14.15 -30.43 11.35
C GLU A 86 -14.95 -31.52 10.62
N GLY A 87 -14.65 -32.81 10.87
CA GLY A 87 -15.42 -33.95 10.40
C GLY A 87 -15.50 -34.15 8.86
N PRO A 88 -14.39 -34.45 8.15
CA PRO A 88 -13.02 -34.62 8.62
C PRO A 88 -12.21 -33.31 8.57
N ASN A 89 -11.19 -33.18 9.43
CA ASN A 89 -10.15 -32.16 9.26
C ASN A 89 -9.07 -32.73 8.33
N LEU A 90 -8.98 -32.21 7.12
CA LEU A 90 -8.06 -32.72 6.08
C LEU A 90 -6.64 -32.19 6.22
N GLY A 91 -6.35 -31.37 7.24
CA GLY A 91 -5.04 -30.75 7.41
C GLY A 91 -4.79 -29.62 6.42
N TYR A 92 -3.57 -29.54 5.88
CA TYR A 92 -3.14 -28.53 4.88
C TYR A 92 -3.36 -27.06 5.27
N LYS A 93 -3.32 -26.76 6.58
CA LYS A 93 -3.42 -25.39 7.10
C LYS A 93 -2.00 -24.77 7.19
N PRO A 94 -1.67 -23.75 6.39
CA PRO A 94 -0.33 -23.15 6.36
C PRO A 94 0.08 -22.68 7.75
N ARG A 95 1.36 -22.86 8.12
CA ARG A 95 1.87 -22.34 9.40
C ARG A 95 1.95 -20.82 9.35
N TYR A 96 2.06 -20.20 10.52
CA TYR A 96 2.33 -18.78 10.64
C TYR A 96 3.57 -18.43 9.81
N LYS A 97 3.48 -17.37 9.00
CA LYS A 97 4.54 -16.91 8.10
C LYS A 97 5.00 -17.89 7.01
N GLU A 98 4.24 -18.95 6.74
CA GLU A 98 4.56 -19.98 5.71
C GLU A 98 3.50 -20.06 4.59
N GLY A 99 2.71 -19.01 4.39
CA GLY A 99 1.68 -18.94 3.34
C GLY A 99 2.21 -18.56 1.94
N TYR A 100 3.46 -18.13 1.80
CA TYR A 100 4.02 -17.67 0.52
C TYR A 100 4.96 -18.74 -0.07
N PHE A 101 4.62 -19.49 -1.12
CA PHE A 101 3.32 -19.59 -1.82
C PHE A 101 3.04 -21.07 -2.16
N PRO A 102 2.82 -21.94 -1.15
CA PRO A 102 2.62 -23.36 -1.42
C PRO A 102 1.43 -23.59 -2.36
N VAL A 103 1.54 -24.60 -3.22
CA VAL A 103 0.47 -24.95 -4.16
C VAL A 103 -0.72 -25.61 -3.43
N PRO A 104 -1.89 -25.74 -4.07
CA PRO A 104 -2.97 -26.59 -3.56
C PRO A 104 -2.47 -28.01 -3.24
N PRO A 105 -2.99 -28.67 -2.19
CA PRO A 105 -4.18 -28.26 -1.44
C PRO A 105 -3.92 -27.36 -0.21
N THR A 106 -2.68 -26.91 0.03
CA THR A 106 -2.39 -25.93 1.11
C THR A 106 -3.02 -24.58 0.82
N ASP A 107 -2.92 -24.13 -0.43
CA ASP A 107 -3.63 -22.93 -0.91
C ASP A 107 -5.04 -23.31 -1.34
N THR A 108 -6.02 -22.91 -0.55
CA THR A 108 -7.46 -23.18 -0.75
C THR A 108 -8.16 -22.04 -1.50
N PHE A 109 -7.47 -20.93 -1.75
CA PHE A 109 -8.04 -19.72 -2.31
C PHE A 109 -7.64 -19.44 -3.78
N GLN A 110 -7.02 -20.39 -4.46
CA GLN A 110 -6.59 -20.21 -5.86
C GLN A 110 -7.74 -19.87 -6.82
N ASP A 111 -8.88 -20.57 -6.75
CA ASP A 111 -10.00 -20.32 -7.66
C ASP A 111 -10.69 -18.99 -7.39
N ILE A 112 -10.86 -18.62 -6.12
CA ILE A 112 -11.49 -17.35 -5.74
C ILE A 112 -10.63 -16.15 -6.18
N ARG A 113 -9.31 -16.22 -6.01
CA ARG A 113 -8.39 -15.19 -6.51
C ARG A 113 -8.38 -15.12 -8.03
N THR A 114 -8.52 -16.26 -8.72
CA THR A 114 -8.66 -16.30 -10.18
C THR A 114 -9.93 -15.57 -10.64
N GLU A 115 -11.08 -15.82 -10.01
CA GLU A 115 -12.32 -15.11 -10.32
C GLU A 115 -12.20 -13.60 -10.02
N MET A 116 -11.53 -13.23 -8.93
CA MET A 116 -11.26 -11.81 -8.60
C MET A 116 -10.48 -11.11 -9.73
N LEU A 117 -9.35 -11.67 -10.18
CA LEU A 117 -8.57 -11.11 -11.29
C LEU A 117 -9.40 -10.99 -12.58
N LEU A 118 -10.03 -12.09 -13.01
CA LEU A 118 -10.81 -12.07 -14.26
C LEU A 118 -11.99 -11.11 -14.21
N THR A 119 -12.59 -10.91 -13.03
CA THR A 119 -13.67 -9.94 -12.84
C THR A 119 -13.14 -8.51 -12.90
N MET A 120 -11.98 -8.22 -12.31
CA MET A 120 -11.34 -6.91 -12.43
C MET A 120 -10.98 -6.56 -13.88
N ALA A 121 -10.49 -7.54 -14.65
CA ALA A 121 -10.23 -7.36 -16.08
C ALA A 121 -11.51 -6.98 -16.86
N LYS A 122 -12.65 -7.61 -16.55
CA LYS A 122 -13.96 -7.24 -17.13
C LYS A 122 -14.40 -5.82 -16.74
N CYS A 123 -13.91 -5.29 -15.62
CA CYS A 123 -14.12 -3.91 -15.19
C CYS A 123 -13.06 -2.93 -15.75
N GLY A 124 -12.20 -3.36 -16.67
CA GLY A 124 -11.20 -2.52 -17.32
C GLY A 124 -9.91 -2.29 -16.53
N VAL A 125 -9.68 -3.05 -15.45
CA VAL A 125 -8.42 -2.99 -14.69
C VAL A 125 -7.37 -3.89 -15.38
N PRO A 126 -6.17 -3.39 -15.71
CA PRO A 126 -5.14 -4.18 -16.39
C PRO A 126 -4.46 -5.15 -15.42
N ILE A 127 -4.97 -6.38 -15.30
CA ILE A 127 -4.45 -7.38 -14.36
C ILE A 127 -3.04 -7.90 -14.69
N GLU A 128 -2.30 -8.36 -13.67
CA GLU A 128 -0.95 -8.93 -13.81
C GLU A 128 -0.80 -10.31 -13.15
N LYS A 129 -0.78 -10.37 -11.82
CA LYS A 129 -0.42 -11.57 -11.03
C LYS A 129 -1.41 -11.83 -9.90
N GLN A 130 -1.39 -13.05 -9.34
CA GLN A 130 -2.00 -13.37 -8.06
C GLN A 130 -1.12 -14.36 -7.29
N HIS A 131 -1.17 -14.32 -5.98
CA HIS A 131 -0.59 -15.34 -5.11
C HIS A 131 -1.23 -15.31 -3.72
N HIS A 132 -1.06 -16.41 -2.99
CA HIS A 132 -1.19 -16.41 -1.55
C HIS A 132 -0.01 -15.64 -0.93
N GLU A 133 -0.28 -14.92 0.15
CA GLU A 133 0.70 -14.10 0.86
C GLU A 133 1.26 -14.79 2.11
N VAL A 134 2.14 -14.13 2.85
CA VAL A 134 2.96 -14.76 3.90
C VAL A 134 2.16 -15.33 5.08
N ALA A 135 1.12 -14.64 5.55
CA ALA A 135 0.39 -15.02 6.76
C ALA A 135 -0.54 -16.22 6.57
N THR A 136 -0.77 -16.98 7.63
CA THR A 136 -1.81 -18.01 7.69
C THR A 136 -3.21 -17.39 7.62
N GLY A 137 -4.21 -18.22 7.31
CA GLY A 137 -5.61 -17.80 7.36
C GLY A 137 -6.05 -16.94 6.18
N GLY A 138 -5.47 -17.14 5.00
CA GLY A 138 -5.98 -16.59 3.74
C GLY A 138 -5.45 -15.22 3.33
N GLN A 139 -4.21 -14.87 3.68
CA GLN A 139 -3.60 -13.64 3.14
C GLN A 139 -3.37 -13.79 1.63
N CYS A 140 -3.70 -12.77 0.85
CA CYS A 140 -3.60 -12.78 -0.60
C CYS A 140 -3.10 -11.43 -1.13
N GLU A 141 -2.45 -11.46 -2.30
CA GLU A 141 -2.14 -10.28 -3.11
C GLU A 141 -2.51 -10.55 -4.57
N LEU A 142 -3.19 -9.58 -5.17
CA LEU A 142 -3.44 -9.53 -6.61
C LEU A 142 -2.77 -8.27 -7.17
N GLY A 143 -2.12 -8.40 -8.32
CA GLY A 143 -1.45 -7.31 -9.02
C GLY A 143 -2.26 -6.81 -10.20
N PHE A 144 -2.23 -5.50 -10.41
CA PHE A 144 -2.60 -4.86 -11.66
C PHE A 144 -1.50 -3.88 -12.08
N ARG A 145 -1.42 -3.63 -13.38
CA ARG A 145 -0.41 -2.77 -13.97
C ARG A 145 -0.53 -1.37 -13.40
N PHE A 146 0.63 -0.76 -13.12
CA PHE A 146 0.69 0.64 -12.75
C PHE A 146 -0.06 1.54 -13.75
N GLY A 147 -0.59 2.65 -13.26
CA GLY A 147 -1.32 3.64 -14.05
C GLY A 147 -0.88 5.05 -13.72
N LYS A 148 -1.42 6.04 -14.45
CA LYS A 148 -1.28 7.44 -14.03
C LYS A 148 -1.91 7.62 -12.65
N LEU A 149 -1.43 8.56 -11.83
CA LEU A 149 -1.85 8.74 -10.42
C LEU A 149 -3.36 8.54 -10.17
N ILE A 150 -4.21 9.26 -10.91
CA ILE A 150 -5.68 9.20 -10.73
C ILE A 150 -6.25 7.85 -11.19
N GLU A 151 -5.76 7.35 -12.33
CA GLU A 151 -6.20 6.08 -12.91
C GLU A 151 -5.84 4.90 -11.98
N ALA A 152 -4.63 4.89 -11.42
CA ALA A 152 -4.21 3.90 -10.45
C ALA A 152 -5.08 3.93 -9.18
N ALA A 153 -5.49 5.12 -8.73
CA ALA A 153 -6.41 5.27 -7.59
C ALA A 153 -7.83 4.79 -7.93
N ASP A 154 -8.34 5.11 -9.12
CA ASP A 154 -9.63 4.63 -9.64
C ASP A 154 -9.64 3.08 -9.74
N TRP A 155 -8.56 2.48 -10.24
CA TRP A 155 -8.39 1.02 -10.31
C TRP A 155 -8.28 0.39 -8.93
N LEU A 156 -7.58 1.00 -7.98
CA LEU A 156 -7.49 0.47 -6.61
C LEU A 156 -8.85 0.48 -5.88
N MET A 157 -9.70 1.49 -6.15
CA MET A 157 -11.08 1.49 -5.65
C MET A 157 -11.90 0.35 -6.27
N THR A 158 -11.76 0.12 -7.58
CA THR A 158 -12.39 -1.00 -8.29
C THR A 158 -11.89 -2.35 -7.77
N TYR A 159 -10.59 -2.47 -7.51
CA TYR A 159 -9.93 -3.64 -6.94
C TYR A 159 -10.54 -4.04 -5.59
N LYS A 160 -10.61 -3.08 -4.65
CA LYS A 160 -11.22 -3.30 -3.32
C LYS A 160 -12.68 -3.70 -3.44
N TYR A 161 -13.43 -3.11 -4.36
CA TYR A 161 -14.83 -3.42 -4.59
C TYR A 161 -15.04 -4.83 -5.16
N VAL A 162 -14.31 -5.19 -6.22
CA VAL A 162 -14.42 -6.50 -6.87
C VAL A 162 -14.04 -7.62 -5.91
N ILE A 163 -12.90 -7.49 -5.22
CA ILE A 163 -12.41 -8.51 -4.28
C ILE A 163 -13.44 -8.80 -3.20
N LYS A 164 -13.99 -7.75 -2.55
CA LYS A 164 -15.00 -7.93 -1.50
C LYS A 164 -16.26 -8.62 -2.01
N ASN A 165 -16.73 -8.27 -3.20
CA ASN A 165 -17.97 -8.83 -3.75
C ASN A 165 -17.79 -10.25 -4.29
N VAL A 166 -16.65 -10.55 -4.92
CA VAL A 166 -16.31 -11.93 -5.31
C VAL A 166 -16.18 -12.79 -4.06
N ALA A 167 -15.48 -12.33 -3.02
CA ALA A 167 -15.42 -13.03 -1.73
C ALA A 167 -16.81 -13.36 -1.17
N ARG A 168 -17.72 -12.38 -1.19
CA ARG A 168 -19.07 -12.56 -0.69
C ARG A 168 -19.87 -13.61 -1.48
N LYS A 169 -19.67 -13.70 -2.81
CA LYS A 169 -20.29 -14.73 -3.67
C LYS A 169 -19.87 -16.15 -3.27
N TYR A 170 -18.65 -16.32 -2.74
CA TYR A 170 -18.12 -17.59 -2.23
C TYR A 170 -18.44 -17.83 -0.75
N GLY A 171 -19.32 -17.02 -0.14
CA GLY A 171 -19.64 -17.14 1.29
C GLY A 171 -18.50 -16.73 2.22
N LYS A 172 -17.53 -15.95 1.73
CA LYS A 172 -16.38 -15.45 2.49
C LYS A 172 -16.54 -13.96 2.81
N THR A 173 -15.64 -13.44 3.62
CA THR A 173 -15.51 -12.01 3.89
C THR A 173 -14.06 -11.57 3.71
N VAL A 174 -13.83 -10.41 3.10
CA VAL A 174 -12.48 -9.85 2.89
C VAL A 174 -12.27 -8.61 3.72
N THR A 175 -11.08 -8.51 4.31
CA THR A 175 -10.59 -7.27 4.92
C THR A 175 -9.26 -6.82 4.31
N PHE A 176 -9.13 -5.50 4.19
CA PHE A 176 -7.89 -4.79 3.80
C PHE A 176 -7.23 -4.13 5.01
N MET A 177 -7.65 -4.49 6.23
CA MET A 177 -7.11 -3.88 7.44
C MET A 177 -5.63 -4.28 7.63
N PRO A 178 -4.79 -3.41 8.23
CA PRO A 178 -3.35 -3.62 8.16
C PRO A 178 -2.87 -4.77 9.04
N LYS A 179 -3.57 -5.08 10.14
CA LYS A 179 -3.18 -6.15 11.06
C LYS A 179 -4.40 -6.87 11.64
N PRO A 180 -5.02 -7.80 10.89
CA PRO A 180 -6.15 -8.60 11.37
C PRO A 180 -5.71 -9.75 12.29
N VAL A 181 -4.52 -10.33 12.05
CA VAL A 181 -3.98 -11.47 12.81
C VAL A 181 -2.76 -11.00 13.61
N PHE A 182 -2.80 -11.17 14.92
CA PHE A 182 -1.68 -10.87 15.81
C PHE A 182 -0.53 -11.85 15.58
N GLN A 183 0.71 -11.35 15.59
CA GLN A 183 1.95 -12.14 15.39
C GLN A 183 2.08 -12.90 14.06
N ASP A 184 1.26 -12.59 13.06
CA ASP A 184 1.52 -13.00 11.67
C ASP A 184 1.69 -11.78 10.76
N ASN A 185 2.01 -11.94 9.48
CA ASN A 185 2.17 -10.81 8.56
C ASN A 185 0.89 -9.96 8.46
N GLY A 186 1.08 -8.65 8.27
CA GLY A 186 -0.03 -7.71 8.08
C GLY A 186 -0.24 -7.39 6.60
N SER A 187 -1.31 -6.68 6.26
CA SER A 187 -1.60 -6.25 4.88
C SER A 187 -1.06 -4.84 4.60
N GLY A 188 -0.13 -4.73 3.66
CA GLY A 188 0.38 -3.48 3.12
C GLY A 188 -0.32 -2.98 1.87
N MET A 189 0.09 -1.79 1.42
CA MET A 189 -0.16 -1.24 0.10
C MET A 189 1.17 -0.74 -0.48
N HIS A 190 2.05 -1.67 -0.85
CA HIS A 190 3.37 -1.29 -1.36
C HIS A 190 3.20 -0.48 -2.65
N THR A 191 3.66 0.76 -2.64
CA THR A 191 3.33 1.71 -3.71
C THR A 191 4.57 2.04 -4.52
N HIS A 192 4.62 1.48 -5.74
CA HIS A 192 5.66 1.73 -6.72
C HIS A 192 5.44 3.09 -7.39
N GLN A 193 6.49 3.90 -7.53
CA GLN A 193 6.39 5.28 -8.04
C GLN A 193 7.49 5.62 -9.06
N SER A 194 7.13 6.35 -10.11
CA SER A 194 8.09 6.98 -11.02
C SER A 194 7.53 8.24 -11.67
N ILE A 195 8.39 9.23 -11.93
CA ILE A 195 8.06 10.45 -12.70
C ILE A 195 8.62 10.32 -14.11
N TRP A 196 7.83 10.79 -15.07
CA TRP A 196 8.17 10.84 -16.49
C TRP A 196 7.96 12.25 -17.04
N LYS A 197 8.69 12.56 -18.11
CA LYS A 197 8.58 13.81 -18.86
C LYS A 197 8.78 13.54 -20.33
N ASP A 198 7.87 14.04 -21.17
CA ASP A 198 7.89 13.89 -22.63
C ASP A 198 8.07 12.42 -23.07
N GLY A 199 7.44 11.50 -22.34
CA GLY A 199 7.53 10.06 -22.60
C GLY A 199 8.85 9.39 -22.19
N GLN A 200 9.74 10.09 -21.47
CA GLN A 200 11.01 9.55 -20.95
C GLN A 200 10.97 9.38 -19.42
N PRO A 201 11.52 8.27 -18.88
CA PRO A 201 11.59 8.04 -17.43
C PRO A 201 12.65 8.93 -16.79
N LEU A 202 12.34 9.56 -15.66
CA LEU A 202 13.28 10.44 -14.96
C LEU A 202 14.04 9.74 -13.83
N PHE A 203 13.61 8.56 -13.41
CA PHE A 203 14.16 7.90 -12.21
C PHE A 203 15.39 7.04 -12.48
N ALA A 204 15.69 6.73 -13.75
CA ALA A 204 16.89 5.99 -14.13
C ALA A 204 18.11 6.92 -14.25
N GLY A 205 19.24 6.47 -13.72
CA GLY A 205 20.49 7.22 -13.77
C GLY A 205 21.71 6.37 -13.38
N ASP A 206 22.78 7.04 -12.98
CA ASP A 206 24.11 6.48 -12.70
C ASP A 206 24.46 6.45 -11.21
N LYS A 207 23.52 6.82 -10.34
CA LYS A 207 23.70 6.80 -8.88
C LYS A 207 23.38 5.42 -8.31
N TYR A 208 23.35 5.35 -6.98
CA TYR A 208 23.01 4.14 -6.23
C TYR A 208 21.79 3.40 -6.81
N ALA A 209 21.91 2.07 -6.93
CA ALA A 209 20.88 1.19 -7.50
C ALA A 209 20.41 1.52 -8.94
N GLY A 210 21.18 2.32 -9.69
CA GLY A 210 20.83 2.81 -11.03
C GLY A 210 19.75 3.89 -11.02
N LEU A 211 19.66 4.66 -9.92
CA LEU A 211 18.78 5.81 -9.78
C LEU A 211 19.42 7.08 -10.35
N SER A 212 18.59 8.03 -10.75
CA SER A 212 19.01 9.41 -11.00
C SER A 212 19.11 10.22 -9.71
N GLU A 213 19.79 11.36 -9.77
CA GLU A 213 19.77 12.34 -8.68
C GLU A 213 18.34 12.84 -8.39
N THR A 214 17.51 13.01 -9.43
CA THR A 214 16.09 13.35 -9.27
C THR A 214 15.34 12.32 -8.43
N ALA A 215 15.57 11.03 -8.66
CA ALA A 215 14.95 9.97 -7.87
C ALA A 215 15.45 9.96 -6.42
N LEU A 216 16.75 10.20 -6.19
CA LEU A 216 17.30 10.28 -4.84
C LEU A 216 16.69 11.47 -4.07
N HIS A 217 16.56 12.64 -4.67
CA HIS A 217 15.88 13.77 -4.04
C HIS A 217 14.41 13.49 -3.77
N TYR A 218 13.71 12.80 -4.69
CA TYR A 218 12.33 12.39 -4.47
C TYR A 218 12.20 11.43 -3.27
N ILE A 219 13.12 10.49 -3.13
CA ILE A 219 13.23 9.60 -1.97
C ILE A 219 13.50 10.42 -0.70
N GLY A 220 14.41 11.41 -0.76
CA GLY A 220 14.74 12.29 0.36
C GLY A 220 13.52 13.07 0.86
N GLY A 221 12.69 13.58 -0.06
CA GLY A 221 11.41 14.21 0.28
C GLY A 221 10.44 13.26 0.99
N ILE A 222 10.25 12.04 0.47
CA ILE A 222 9.40 11.03 1.14
C ILE A 222 9.92 10.70 2.54
N LEU A 223 11.23 10.47 2.70
CA LEU A 223 11.81 10.10 4.01
C LEU A 223 11.72 11.25 5.02
N LYS A 224 12.03 12.48 4.60
CA LYS A 224 11.92 13.69 5.43
C LYS A 224 10.50 13.86 5.97
N HIS A 225 9.50 13.73 5.09
CA HIS A 225 8.10 13.96 5.41
C HIS A 225 7.37 12.70 5.90
N ALA A 226 8.05 11.55 6.00
CA ALA A 226 7.41 10.28 6.32
C ALA A 226 6.58 10.34 7.63
N PRO A 227 7.04 10.94 8.75
CA PRO A 227 6.24 11.04 9.96
C PRO A 227 4.86 11.70 9.74
N ALA A 228 4.80 12.79 8.97
CA ALA A 228 3.56 13.47 8.61
C ALA A 228 2.75 12.72 7.55
N LEU A 229 3.44 12.18 6.53
CA LEU A 229 2.85 11.43 5.42
C LEU A 229 2.09 10.17 5.89
N LEU A 230 2.56 9.54 6.97
CA LEU A 230 1.93 8.35 7.56
C LEU A 230 0.56 8.64 8.18
N ALA A 231 0.24 9.88 8.56
CA ALA A 231 -1.12 10.23 8.97
C ALA A 231 -2.15 10.07 7.82
N ILE A 232 -1.70 10.16 6.56
CA ILE A 232 -2.54 10.06 5.36
C ILE A 232 -2.44 8.66 4.73
N THR A 233 -1.23 8.11 4.66
CA THR A 233 -0.94 6.81 4.04
C THR A 233 -1.18 5.61 4.96
N ASN A 234 -1.26 5.85 6.28
CA ASN A 234 -1.55 4.88 7.33
C ASN A 234 -2.58 5.46 8.33
N PRO A 235 -3.81 5.79 7.90
CA PRO A 235 -4.69 6.71 8.63
C PRO A 235 -5.56 6.04 9.71
N THR A 236 -5.22 4.82 10.16
CA THR A 236 -6.00 4.12 11.18
C THR A 236 -5.15 3.67 12.35
N THR A 237 -5.74 3.49 13.52
CA THR A 237 -5.04 2.94 14.68
C THR A 237 -4.50 1.52 14.42
N ASN A 238 -5.15 0.74 13.55
CA ASN A 238 -4.69 -0.61 13.17
C ASN A 238 -3.46 -0.59 12.25
N SER A 239 -3.24 0.49 11.50
CA SER A 239 -2.01 0.71 10.71
C SER A 239 -0.74 0.60 11.57
N TYR A 240 -0.78 1.19 12.77
CA TYR A 240 0.34 1.18 13.72
C TYR A 240 0.45 -0.12 14.52
N LYS A 241 -0.45 -1.09 14.29
CA LYS A 241 -0.27 -2.49 14.73
C LYS A 241 0.47 -3.31 13.67
N ARG A 242 0.49 -2.85 12.40
CA ARG A 242 1.33 -3.42 11.33
C ARG A 242 2.75 -2.86 11.37
N LEU A 243 2.92 -1.54 11.55
CA LEU A 243 4.22 -0.86 11.61
C LEU A 243 4.96 -1.12 12.93
N VAL A 244 5.28 -2.39 13.17
CA VAL A 244 6.06 -2.88 14.31
C VAL A 244 7.17 -3.81 13.80
N PRO A 245 8.32 -3.93 14.49
CA PRO A 245 9.41 -4.80 14.05
C PRO A 245 8.99 -6.27 13.89
N GLY A 246 9.56 -6.99 12.90
CA GLY A 246 9.50 -8.47 12.79
C GLY A 246 8.52 -9.11 11.79
N TYR A 247 7.83 -8.33 10.95
CA TYR A 247 6.77 -8.83 10.06
C TYR A 247 6.84 -8.28 8.62
N GLU A 248 8.06 -8.04 8.09
CA GLU A 248 8.31 -7.37 6.80
C GLU A 248 7.70 -5.95 6.66
N ALA A 249 7.11 -5.41 7.74
CA ALA A 249 6.62 -4.05 7.81
C ALA A 249 7.78 -3.09 8.12
N PRO A 250 7.94 -2.01 7.34
CA PRO A 250 9.05 -1.09 7.52
C PRO A 250 8.80 -0.14 8.70
N VAL A 251 9.61 -0.25 9.74
CA VAL A 251 9.64 0.71 10.86
C VAL A 251 10.79 1.70 10.76
N ASN A 252 11.79 1.40 9.93
CA ASN A 252 12.99 2.21 9.75
C ASN A 252 12.87 3.03 8.47
N LEU A 253 12.93 4.35 8.60
CA LEU A 253 12.87 5.31 7.51
C LEU A 253 14.22 5.38 6.79
N ALA A 254 14.47 4.34 6.00
CA ALA A 254 15.64 4.21 5.14
C ALA A 254 15.23 3.72 3.76
N TYR A 255 16.17 3.83 2.80
CA TYR A 255 16.07 3.25 1.47
C TYR A 255 17.18 2.24 1.22
N SER A 256 16.90 1.21 0.41
CA SER A 256 17.88 0.18 0.04
C SER A 256 17.42 -0.61 -1.19
N GLN A 257 18.37 -1.16 -1.96
CA GLN A 257 18.10 -2.02 -3.11
C GLN A 257 17.77 -3.44 -2.66
N GLY A 258 16.61 -3.96 -3.09
CA GLY A 258 16.20 -5.34 -2.81
C GLY A 258 15.81 -5.64 -1.35
N ASN A 259 16.16 -4.78 -0.39
CA ASN A 259 15.86 -4.98 1.03
C ASN A 259 14.37 -4.71 1.35
N ARG A 260 13.67 -5.74 1.79
CA ARG A 260 12.23 -5.67 2.12
C ARG A 260 11.94 -5.02 3.47
N SER A 261 12.95 -4.83 4.30
CA SER A 261 12.81 -4.27 5.64
C SER A 261 12.93 -2.74 5.67
N ALA A 262 13.44 -2.13 4.59
CA ALA A 262 13.53 -0.68 4.43
C ALA A 262 12.15 -0.08 4.07
N SER A 263 11.89 1.14 4.52
CA SER A 263 10.67 1.88 4.15
C SER A 263 10.54 2.13 2.65
N ILE A 264 11.66 2.38 1.97
CA ILE A 264 11.72 2.53 0.52
C ILE A 264 12.62 1.44 -0.06
N ARG A 265 12.03 0.52 -0.81
CA ARG A 265 12.79 -0.49 -1.56
C ARG A 265 13.03 0.00 -2.97
N ILE A 266 14.22 -0.25 -3.51
CA ILE A 266 14.50 -0.11 -4.95
C ILE A 266 14.44 -1.52 -5.59
N PRO A 267 13.39 -1.85 -6.38
CA PRO A 267 13.28 -3.16 -6.98
C PRO A 267 14.39 -3.46 -7.99
N LEU A 268 14.89 -4.70 -7.95
CA LEU A 268 15.82 -5.23 -8.95
C LEU A 268 15.11 -5.32 -10.31
N SER A 269 15.37 -4.35 -11.17
CA SER A 269 14.70 -4.13 -12.46
C SER A 269 15.64 -4.28 -13.66
N GLY A 270 16.87 -4.75 -13.41
CA GLY A 270 17.93 -4.80 -14.41
C GLY A 270 18.34 -3.41 -14.90
N THR A 271 18.73 -3.35 -16.18
CA THR A 271 19.26 -2.14 -16.83
C THR A 271 18.22 -1.33 -17.59
N ASN A 272 16.96 -1.79 -17.68
CA ASN A 272 15.91 -1.09 -18.42
C ASN A 272 15.50 0.21 -17.69
N PRO A 273 15.77 1.40 -18.28
CA PRO A 273 15.43 2.67 -17.63
C PRO A 273 13.95 2.82 -17.33
N LYS A 274 13.08 2.28 -18.19
CA LYS A 274 11.61 2.37 -18.05
C LYS A 274 11.06 1.56 -16.87
N ALA A 275 11.84 0.61 -16.34
CA ALA A 275 11.44 -0.20 -15.20
C ALA A 275 11.94 0.37 -13.86
N LYS A 276 12.80 1.41 -13.89
CA LYS A 276 13.38 2.00 -12.69
C LYS A 276 12.33 2.80 -11.93
N ARG A 277 12.18 2.48 -10.65
CA ARG A 277 11.17 3.03 -9.74
C ARG A 277 11.62 2.82 -8.30
N LEU A 278 10.99 3.55 -7.39
CA LEU A 278 11.03 3.24 -5.96
C LEU A 278 9.74 2.52 -5.56
N GLU A 279 9.76 1.88 -4.40
CA GLU A 279 8.61 1.25 -3.78
C GLU A 279 8.52 1.71 -2.32
N PHE A 280 7.52 2.52 -1.99
CA PHE A 280 7.26 2.92 -0.61
C PHE A 280 6.37 1.86 0.07
N ARG A 281 6.89 1.21 1.10
CA ARG A 281 6.32 -0.01 1.70
C ARG A 281 5.47 0.25 2.96
N CYS A 282 5.55 1.46 3.50
CA CYS A 282 4.78 1.86 4.68
C CYS A 282 3.26 1.89 4.45
N PRO A 283 2.74 2.46 3.33
CA PRO A 283 1.30 2.66 3.15
C PRO A 283 0.49 1.38 3.32
N ASP A 284 -0.76 1.52 3.72
CA ASP A 284 -1.72 0.42 3.78
C ASP A 284 -3.05 0.78 3.11
N ALA A 285 -3.82 -0.26 2.79
CA ALA A 285 -5.04 -0.14 2.00
C ALA A 285 -6.25 0.37 2.81
N THR A 286 -6.08 0.80 4.06
CA THR A 286 -7.11 1.59 4.77
C THR A 286 -7.12 3.05 4.34
N SER A 287 -6.02 3.51 3.74
CA SER A 287 -5.92 4.86 3.19
C SER A 287 -6.90 5.12 2.05
N ASN A 288 -7.23 6.40 1.86
CA ASN A 288 -7.88 6.86 0.66
C ASN A 288 -6.80 7.00 -0.44
N PRO A 289 -6.86 6.21 -1.53
CA PRO A 289 -5.75 6.13 -2.47
C PRO A 289 -5.50 7.45 -3.21
N TYR A 290 -6.55 8.25 -3.45
CA TYR A 290 -6.39 9.57 -4.05
C TYR A 290 -5.56 10.50 -3.16
N LEU A 291 -5.83 10.52 -1.85
CA LEU A 291 -5.09 11.35 -0.90
C LEU A 291 -3.70 10.81 -0.64
N ALA A 292 -3.56 9.49 -0.49
CA ALA A 292 -2.28 8.83 -0.26
C ALA A 292 -1.31 9.09 -1.42
N PHE A 293 -1.77 8.93 -2.66
CA PHE A 293 -0.92 9.10 -3.84
C PHE A 293 -0.57 10.57 -4.07
N ALA A 294 -1.52 11.49 -3.86
CA ALA A 294 -1.27 12.92 -3.91
C ALA A 294 -0.22 13.34 -2.87
N ALA A 295 -0.37 12.90 -1.61
CA ALA A 295 0.56 13.23 -0.54
C ALA A 295 1.97 12.68 -0.79
N MET A 296 2.07 11.45 -1.30
CA MET A 296 3.36 10.87 -1.71
C MET A 296 4.01 11.67 -2.85
N LEU A 297 3.24 12.08 -3.86
CA LEU A 297 3.74 12.91 -4.95
C LEU A 297 4.24 14.26 -4.44
N CYS A 298 3.45 14.95 -3.61
CA CYS A 298 3.83 16.24 -3.04
C CYS A 298 5.09 16.14 -2.18
N ALA A 299 5.21 15.11 -1.33
CA ALA A 299 6.41 14.88 -0.52
C ALA A 299 7.65 14.68 -1.39
N GLY A 300 7.56 13.86 -2.43
CA GLY A 300 8.68 13.64 -3.34
C GLY A 300 9.03 14.87 -4.19
N LEU A 301 8.04 15.68 -4.57
CA LEU A 301 8.28 16.95 -5.27
C LEU A 301 8.95 17.99 -4.39
N ASP A 302 8.60 18.08 -3.09
CA ASP A 302 9.35 18.91 -2.13
C ASP A 302 10.81 18.46 -2.05
N GLY A 303 11.03 17.14 -2.01
CA GLY A 303 12.33 16.48 -2.14
C GLY A 303 13.16 17.03 -3.29
N ILE A 304 12.59 16.99 -4.51
CA ILE A 304 13.24 17.47 -5.74
C ILE A 304 13.48 18.99 -5.68
N LYS A 305 12.48 19.78 -5.29
CA LYS A 305 12.54 21.25 -5.21
C LYS A 305 13.67 21.71 -4.28
N ASN A 306 13.79 21.08 -3.12
CA ASN A 306 14.74 21.45 -2.08
C ASN A 306 16.04 20.64 -2.11
N LYS A 307 16.20 19.75 -3.09
CA LYS A 307 17.37 18.85 -3.24
C LYS A 307 17.70 18.10 -1.95
N ILE A 308 16.67 17.52 -1.34
CA ILE A 308 16.79 16.84 -0.04
C ILE A 308 17.57 15.54 -0.23
N ASP A 309 18.71 15.42 0.46
CA ASP A 309 19.52 14.21 0.50
C ASP A 309 18.83 13.12 1.34
N PRO A 310 18.55 11.92 0.80
CA PRO A 310 17.98 10.80 1.57
C PRO A 310 18.97 10.16 2.55
N GLY A 311 20.24 10.60 2.57
CA GLY A 311 21.32 10.01 3.34
C GLY A 311 21.88 8.74 2.70
N GLU A 312 22.72 8.04 3.46
CA GLU A 312 23.32 6.78 2.99
C GLU A 312 22.29 5.64 2.94
N PRO A 313 22.33 4.77 1.91
CA PRO A 313 21.45 3.62 1.82
C PRO A 313 21.75 2.59 2.90
N LEU A 314 20.73 1.86 3.36
CA LEU A 314 20.84 0.85 4.41
C LEU A 314 20.88 -0.57 3.84
N ASP A 315 22.01 -0.95 3.25
CA ASP A 315 22.25 -2.27 2.63
C ASP A 315 22.66 -3.38 3.61
N LYS A 316 22.12 -3.30 4.82
CA LYS A 316 22.27 -4.35 5.83
C LYS A 316 20.90 -4.95 6.13
N ASN A 317 20.88 -6.23 6.48
CA ASN A 317 19.69 -6.81 7.09
C ASN A 317 19.43 -6.05 8.41
N ILE A 318 18.34 -5.29 8.48
CA ILE A 318 18.07 -4.44 9.66
C ILE A 318 17.86 -5.26 10.93
N TYR A 319 17.48 -6.53 10.78
CA TYR A 319 17.30 -7.45 11.90
C TYR A 319 18.62 -7.91 12.51
N GLU A 320 19.74 -7.68 11.81
CA GLU A 320 21.10 -8.01 12.25
C GLU A 320 21.86 -6.77 12.74
N LEU A 321 21.26 -5.58 12.67
CA LEU A 321 21.86 -4.36 13.21
C LEU A 321 21.87 -4.40 14.73
N SER A 322 22.94 -3.87 15.32
CA SER A 322 22.99 -3.66 16.77
C SER A 322 21.94 -2.61 17.20
N PRO A 323 21.46 -2.66 18.46
CA PRO A 323 20.55 -1.64 18.99
C PRO A 323 21.11 -0.20 18.85
N GLU A 324 22.43 -0.04 18.93
CA GLU A 324 23.13 1.24 18.78
C GLU A 324 23.12 1.76 17.34
N GLU A 325 23.21 0.88 16.35
CA GLU A 325 23.06 1.24 14.94
C GLU A 325 21.59 1.56 14.61
N LEU A 326 20.65 0.78 15.14
CA LEU A 326 19.20 1.00 14.94
C LEU A 326 18.72 2.33 15.51
N ALA A 327 19.23 2.74 16.68
CA ALA A 327 18.86 4.01 17.30
C ALA A 327 19.23 5.24 16.45
N LYS A 328 20.15 5.10 15.48
CA LYS A 328 20.55 6.18 14.57
C LYS A 328 19.66 6.28 13.34
N VAL A 329 18.82 5.29 13.08
CA VAL A 329 17.92 5.29 11.92
C VAL A 329 16.59 5.89 12.35
N PRO A 330 16.11 6.97 11.71
CA PRO A 330 14.80 7.53 12.01
C PRO A 330 13.71 6.46 11.85
N SER A 331 12.72 6.46 12.72
CA SER A 331 11.66 5.47 12.74
C SER A 331 10.29 6.07 12.44
N THR A 332 9.36 5.24 12.00
CA THR A 332 7.95 5.63 11.81
C THR A 332 7.32 5.99 13.16
N PRO A 333 6.33 6.90 13.21
CA PRO A 333 5.56 7.16 14.43
C PRO A 333 4.96 5.87 15.01
N GLY A 334 4.92 5.77 16.34
CA GLY A 334 4.39 4.59 17.05
C GLY A 334 2.86 4.54 17.15
N SER A 335 2.16 5.60 16.77
CA SER A 335 0.70 5.70 16.83
C SER A 335 0.15 6.68 15.80
N LEU A 336 -1.15 6.59 15.53
CA LEU A 336 -1.86 7.54 14.67
C LEU A 336 -1.83 8.96 15.24
N GLU A 337 -1.91 9.10 16.57
CA GLU A 337 -1.83 10.39 17.26
C GLU A 337 -0.49 11.08 16.99
N LEU A 338 0.64 10.36 17.15
CA LEU A 338 1.96 10.92 16.88
C LEU A 338 2.15 11.29 15.39
N ALA A 339 1.55 10.52 14.47
CA ALA A 339 1.58 10.87 13.05
C ALA A 339 0.74 12.12 12.74
N LEU A 340 -0.43 12.26 13.39
CA LEU A 340 -1.28 13.46 13.25
C LEU A 340 -0.59 14.70 13.82
N GLU A 341 0.09 14.59 14.96
CA GLU A 341 0.92 15.68 15.49
C GLU A 341 2.07 16.05 14.54
N ALA A 342 2.70 15.05 13.92
CA ALA A 342 3.73 15.29 12.91
C ALA A 342 3.16 16.00 11.69
N LEU A 343 1.96 15.60 11.22
CA LEU A 343 1.26 16.27 10.12
C LEU A 343 0.89 17.72 10.47
N GLU A 344 0.40 17.98 11.69
CA GLU A 344 0.10 19.34 12.13
C GLU A 344 1.36 20.23 12.10
N LYS A 345 2.52 19.69 12.48
CA LYS A 345 3.80 20.41 12.48
C LYS A 345 4.44 20.54 11.10
N ASP A 346 4.17 19.59 10.20
CA ASP A 346 4.79 19.49 8.87
C ASP A 346 3.74 19.14 7.81
N HIS A 347 3.02 20.15 7.34
CA HIS A 347 2.04 20.03 6.25
C HIS A 347 2.28 21.03 5.10
N ALA A 348 3.33 21.87 5.18
CA ALA A 348 3.60 22.87 4.15
C ALA A 348 3.80 22.25 2.77
N PHE A 349 4.48 21.09 2.70
CA PHE A 349 4.68 20.34 1.46
C PHE A 349 3.37 19.89 0.80
N LEU A 350 2.26 19.80 1.55
CA LEU A 350 0.93 19.46 1.04
C LEU A 350 0.13 20.69 0.60
N THR A 351 0.37 21.86 1.20
CA THR A 351 -0.41 23.08 0.95
C THR A 351 0.26 24.07 0.00
N GLU A 352 1.59 24.10 -0.07
CA GLU A 352 2.33 24.92 -1.06
C GLU A 352 1.94 24.62 -2.53
N PRO A 353 1.59 23.37 -2.92
CA PRO A 353 1.07 23.06 -4.25
C PRO A 353 -0.23 23.76 -4.67
N GLY A 354 -1.01 24.35 -3.74
CA GLY A 354 -2.36 24.88 -3.97
C GLY A 354 -3.48 23.89 -3.67
#